data_AF-A0A432MGS1-F1
#
_entry.id   AF-A0A432MGS1-F1
#
_cell.length_a   1.000
_cell.length_b   1.000
_cell.length_c   1.000
_cell.angle_alpha   90.00
_cell.angle_beta   90.00
_cell.angle_gamma   90.00
#
_symmetry.space_group_name_H-M   'P 1'
#
loop_
_entity.id
_entity.type
_entity.pdbx_description
1 polymer ?
#
loop_
_entity_poly.entity_id
_entity_poly.type
_entity_poly.pdbx_seq_one_letter_code
_entity_poly.pdbx_strand_id
1 'polypeptide(L)'
;MSTMMALLPLLGGAVLSLAIAQDSAGRPASEAAETGDASEVSRAIDARVREAAAEVIREGVVLFNERRDALGCYRIYQGALIGFGPMLKHRPQLREAIASGLTRAAEAAATDVSQAAFDLRGLLDRVFEETGQVTIPDRSLWDRLGGEEAVRAVVHDFVALAAVDPDVDFFRDGRFALDAIGIARLERLLVEFISSASGGPLAYSGRGMEDVHQGMAISGAEFDALAADLAAVLRKYEVPRAEADELIALVASTRKEIVEVPPLWDRLGGEEAVRAVVDDFVARTSRNPEVNFTRDGRYPLDEDGVRRLKDLLVQFISEASGGPLVYEGRPMGPVHRGMGITRAEFDAMAADLAASLREYEVPQAEIDELLAAVESTRGQIVEGR
;
A
#
# COMPACT_ATOMS: atom_id res chain seq x y z
N MET A 1 -56.59 34.21 -29.93
CA MET A 1 -55.16 34.44 -29.64
C MET A 1 -54.46 33.12 -29.95
N SER A 2 -54.11 32.90 -31.22
CA SER A 2 -52.77 33.18 -31.76
C SER A 2 -51.71 32.31 -31.07
N THR A 3 -50.92 31.47 -31.74
CA THR A 3 -50.81 31.05 -33.15
C THR A 3 -49.77 29.90 -33.15
N MET A 4 -49.84 28.97 -34.12
CA MET A 4 -48.73 28.45 -34.97
C MET A 4 -47.30 28.36 -34.38
N MET A 5 -46.48 27.31 -34.57
CA MET A 5 -46.09 26.59 -35.79
C MET A 5 -45.12 25.45 -35.36
N ALA A 6 -45.25 24.20 -35.83
CA ALA A 6 -44.47 23.58 -36.94
C ALA A 6 -42.93 23.55 -36.71
N LEU A 7 -42.16 22.47 -36.86
CA LEU A 7 -42.04 21.55 -38.01
C LEU A 7 -41.39 20.19 -37.62
N LEU A 8 -41.90 19.09 -38.19
CA LEU A 8 -41.18 17.87 -38.63
C LEU A 8 -40.66 18.10 -40.08
N PRO A 9 -40.01 17.16 -40.82
CA PRO A 9 -38.96 16.14 -40.59
C PRO A 9 -37.90 16.18 -41.75
N LEU A 10 -37.27 15.04 -42.11
CA LEU A 10 -36.45 14.70 -43.33
C LEU A 10 -34.92 14.70 -43.08
N LEU A 11 -34.06 13.78 -43.59
CA LEU A 11 -34.18 12.70 -44.57
C LEU A 11 -32.90 11.82 -44.54
N GLY A 12 -33.05 10.55 -44.92
CA GLY A 12 -32.06 9.76 -45.67
C GLY A 12 -31.05 8.98 -44.83
N GLY A 13 -30.74 7.72 -45.14
CA GLY A 13 -31.08 6.92 -46.30
C GLY A 13 -30.03 5.82 -46.39
N ALA A 14 -30.48 4.57 -46.42
CA ALA A 14 -29.65 3.39 -46.52
C ALA A 14 -28.79 3.40 -47.79
N VAL A 15 -27.52 2.98 -47.70
CA VAL A 15 -26.89 2.21 -48.78
C VAL A 15 -26.01 1.11 -48.18
N LEU A 16 -26.55 -0.09 -48.30
CA LEU A 16 -25.86 -1.37 -48.33
C LEU A 16 -24.93 -1.40 -49.56
N SER A 17 -23.63 -1.61 -49.38
CA SER A 17 -22.73 -2.02 -50.47
C SER A 17 -21.85 -3.16 -50.00
N LEU A 18 -22.31 -4.35 -50.35
CA LEU A 18 -21.57 -5.60 -50.41
C LEU A 18 -20.54 -5.50 -51.54
N ALA A 19 -19.27 -5.72 -51.26
CA ALA A 19 -18.25 -5.98 -52.27
C ALA A 19 -17.43 -7.20 -51.83
N ILE A 20 -17.64 -8.31 -52.52
CA ILE A 20 -16.76 -9.48 -52.55
C ILE A 20 -15.81 -9.28 -53.71
N ALA A 21 -14.50 -9.30 -53.46
CA ALA A 21 -13.49 -9.74 -54.43
C ALA A 21 -12.18 -10.06 -53.70
N GLN A 22 -11.76 -11.32 -53.80
CA GLN A 22 -10.38 -11.74 -53.58
C GLN A 22 -9.49 -11.13 -54.67
N ASP A 23 -8.26 -10.70 -54.36
CA ASP A 23 -7.04 -11.39 -54.81
C ASP A 23 -5.77 -10.68 -54.30
N SER A 24 -4.71 -11.47 -54.23
CA SER A 24 -3.30 -11.23 -53.91
C SER A 24 -2.72 -9.83 -54.09
N ALA A 25 -1.90 -9.40 -53.13
CA ALA A 25 -0.48 -9.06 -53.31
C ALA A 25 0.01 -8.32 -52.05
N GLY A 26 1.21 -8.68 -51.59
CA GLY A 26 1.74 -8.33 -50.27
C GLY A 26 1.83 -6.84 -49.92
N ARG A 27 1.80 -6.59 -48.61
CA ARG A 27 2.27 -5.37 -47.93
C ARG A 27 2.74 -5.73 -46.51
N PRO A 28 3.58 -4.89 -45.89
CA PRO A 28 4.93 -5.29 -45.51
C PRO A 28 5.04 -5.65 -44.03
N ALA A 29 6.04 -6.48 -43.73
CA ALA A 29 6.66 -6.52 -42.42
C ALA A 29 7.43 -5.20 -42.19
N SER A 30 6.78 -4.19 -41.58
CA SER A 30 7.47 -3.17 -40.78
C SER A 30 6.44 -2.31 -40.05
N GLU A 31 6.10 -2.69 -38.83
CA GLU A 31 5.55 -1.78 -37.80
C GLU A 31 5.63 -2.39 -36.38
N ALA A 32 5.96 -3.68 -36.26
CA ALA A 32 6.26 -4.33 -34.98
C ALA A 32 7.76 -4.34 -34.59
N ALA A 33 8.63 -3.65 -35.34
CA ALA A 33 10.09 -3.71 -35.15
C ALA A 33 10.72 -2.42 -34.57
N GLU A 34 9.98 -1.31 -34.45
CA GLU A 34 10.56 -0.03 -33.96
C GLU A 34 10.34 0.22 -32.46
N THR A 35 9.42 -0.49 -31.80
CA THR A 35 9.14 -0.30 -30.36
C THR A 35 10.08 -1.08 -29.44
N GLY A 36 10.74 -2.14 -29.95
CA GLY A 36 11.70 -2.94 -29.17
C GLY A 36 13.01 -2.22 -28.87
N ASP A 37 13.44 -1.30 -29.74
CA ASP A 37 14.71 -0.58 -29.63
C ASP A 37 14.66 0.52 -28.56
N ALA A 38 13.55 1.27 -28.48
CA ALA A 38 13.41 2.40 -27.56
C ALA A 38 13.42 2.01 -26.07
N SER A 39 12.80 0.89 -25.70
CA SER A 39 12.78 0.38 -24.32
C SER A 39 14.13 -0.19 -23.87
N GLU A 40 14.81 -0.92 -24.76
CA GLU A 40 16.14 -1.44 -24.46
C GLU A 40 17.16 -0.31 -24.30
N VAL A 41 17.07 0.72 -25.14
CA VAL A 41 17.87 1.94 -25.04
C VAL A 41 17.57 2.68 -23.73
N SER A 42 16.31 2.86 -23.34
CA SER A 42 15.95 3.49 -22.04
C SER A 42 16.47 2.70 -20.83
N ARG A 43 16.39 1.36 -20.85
CA ARG A 43 16.96 0.50 -19.79
C ARG A 43 18.48 0.57 -19.73
N ALA A 44 19.15 0.60 -20.89
CA ALA A 44 20.60 0.76 -20.96
C ALA A 44 21.05 2.14 -20.45
N ILE A 45 20.27 3.19 -20.71
CA ILE A 45 20.49 4.54 -20.18
C ILE A 45 20.31 4.56 -18.65
N ASP A 46 19.23 3.97 -18.12
CA ASP A 46 18.97 3.90 -16.67
C ASP A 46 20.07 3.14 -15.95
N ALA A 47 20.51 1.99 -16.48
CA ALA A 47 21.62 1.23 -15.91
C ALA A 47 22.91 2.06 -15.85
N ARG A 48 23.21 2.82 -16.91
CA ARG A 48 24.40 3.69 -16.96
C ARG A 48 24.31 4.84 -15.95
N VAL A 49 23.16 5.50 -15.87
CA VAL A 49 22.93 6.60 -14.93
C VAL A 49 23.01 6.08 -13.48
N ARG A 50 22.45 4.90 -13.22
CA ARG A 50 22.50 4.25 -11.90
C ARG A 50 23.92 3.93 -11.45
N GLU A 51 24.71 3.32 -12.34
CA GLU A 51 26.12 2.99 -12.06
C GLU A 51 26.93 4.26 -11.75
N ALA A 52 26.78 5.29 -12.59
CA ALA A 52 27.44 6.57 -12.39
C ALA A 52 26.99 7.27 -11.10
N ALA A 53 25.70 7.22 -10.75
CA ALA A 53 25.17 7.77 -9.51
C ALA A 53 25.80 7.06 -8.29
N ALA A 54 25.91 5.73 -8.33
CA ALA A 54 26.52 4.95 -7.26
C ALA A 54 28.01 5.28 -7.07
N GLU A 55 28.74 5.49 -8.16
CA GLU A 55 30.15 5.89 -8.12
C GLU A 55 30.33 7.30 -7.53
N VAL A 56 29.55 8.26 -8.01
CA VAL A 56 29.57 9.64 -7.53
C VAL A 56 29.22 9.70 -6.04
N ILE A 57 28.22 8.95 -5.60
CA ILE A 57 27.85 8.83 -4.18
C ILE A 57 29.03 8.34 -3.34
N ARG A 58 29.72 7.27 -3.77
CA ARG A 58 30.89 6.73 -3.04
C ARG A 58 32.00 7.78 -2.93
N GLU A 59 32.34 8.45 -4.02
CA GLU A 59 33.41 9.45 -4.04
C GLU A 59 33.04 10.69 -3.20
N GLY A 60 31.78 11.15 -3.26
CA GLY A 60 31.32 12.27 -2.47
C GLY A 60 31.29 12.00 -0.96
N VAL A 61 30.98 10.76 -0.55
CA VAL A 61 31.09 10.34 0.86
C VAL A 61 32.54 10.43 1.36
N VAL A 62 33.50 10.01 0.55
CA VAL A 62 34.94 10.12 0.88
C VAL A 62 35.35 11.59 0.98
N LEU A 63 34.95 12.42 0.01
CA LEU A 63 35.25 13.86 0.03
C LEU A 63 34.69 14.55 1.29
N PHE A 64 33.44 14.24 1.64
CA PHE A 64 32.76 14.89 2.76
C PHE A 64 33.27 14.43 4.12
N ASN A 65 33.41 13.12 4.33
CA ASN A 65 33.72 12.56 5.64
C ASN A 65 35.22 12.46 5.90
N GLU A 66 35.98 11.95 4.94
CA GLU A 66 37.40 11.65 5.13
C GLU A 66 38.27 12.87 4.80
N ARG A 67 37.98 13.56 3.70
CA ARG A 67 38.76 14.74 3.27
C ARG A 67 38.24 16.06 3.82
N ARG A 68 37.07 16.05 4.50
CA ARG A 68 36.40 17.24 5.08
C ARG A 68 36.20 18.36 4.04
N ASP A 69 35.99 17.96 2.78
CA ASP A 69 35.82 18.85 1.63
C ASP A 69 34.36 18.87 1.19
N ALA A 70 33.54 19.65 1.92
CA ALA A 70 32.13 19.82 1.63
C ALA A 70 31.89 20.52 0.27
N LEU A 71 32.78 21.43 -0.13
CA LEU A 71 32.68 22.13 -1.41
C LEU A 71 32.98 21.18 -2.58
N GLY A 72 34.01 20.34 -2.47
CA GLY A 72 34.31 19.30 -3.45
C GLY A 72 33.18 18.29 -3.58
N CYS A 73 32.61 17.85 -2.46
CA CYS A 73 31.44 16.97 -2.41
C CYS A 73 30.21 17.61 -3.11
N TYR A 74 29.89 18.87 -2.79
CA TYR A 74 28.82 19.61 -3.46
C TYR A 74 29.04 19.69 -4.98
N ARG A 75 30.27 19.98 -5.44
CA ARG A 75 30.57 20.13 -6.87
C ARG A 75 30.47 18.82 -7.65
N ILE A 76 30.95 17.71 -7.10
CA ILE A 76 30.86 16.42 -7.79
C ILE A 76 29.40 15.97 -7.90
N TYR A 77 28.58 16.15 -6.86
CA TYR A 77 27.15 15.84 -6.90
C TYR A 77 26.40 16.74 -7.88
N GLN A 78 26.67 18.05 -7.84
CA GLN A 78 26.07 19.02 -8.76
C GLN A 78 26.39 18.67 -10.22
N GLY A 79 27.66 18.39 -10.51
CA GLY A 79 28.11 18.04 -11.87
C GLY A 79 27.44 16.78 -12.40
N ALA A 80 27.32 15.74 -11.58
CA ALA A 80 26.67 14.49 -11.95
C ALA A 80 25.17 14.70 -12.27
N LEU A 81 24.45 15.41 -11.41
CA LEU A 81 23.02 15.68 -11.59
C LEU A 81 22.72 16.54 -12.83
N ILE A 82 23.58 17.53 -13.13
CA ILE A 82 23.50 18.29 -14.40
C ILE A 82 23.68 17.35 -15.61
N GLY A 83 24.57 16.36 -15.51
CA GLY A 83 24.80 15.36 -16.55
C GLY A 83 23.63 14.39 -16.72
N PHE A 84 22.97 13.98 -15.65
CA PHE A 84 21.87 13.00 -15.68
C PHE A 84 20.58 13.57 -16.27
N GLY A 85 20.25 14.83 -16.00
CA GLY A 85 18.99 15.45 -16.46
C GLY A 85 18.69 15.27 -17.95
N PRO A 86 19.63 15.56 -18.88
CA PRO A 86 19.45 15.34 -20.31
C PRO A 86 19.35 13.88 -20.76
N MET A 87 19.89 12.94 -19.98
CA MET A 87 19.86 11.50 -20.28
C MET A 87 18.50 10.88 -19.95
N LEU A 88 17.82 11.41 -18.93
CA LEU A 88 16.57 10.88 -18.39
C LEU A 88 15.32 11.45 -19.11
N LYS A 89 15.35 11.55 -20.44
CA LYS A 89 14.19 12.07 -21.22
C LYS A 89 12.92 11.23 -21.04
N HIS A 90 13.08 9.93 -20.86
CA HIS A 90 12.00 8.97 -20.59
C HIS A 90 11.48 9.02 -19.13
N ARG A 91 12.11 9.81 -18.23
CA ARG A 91 11.67 10.01 -16.84
C ARG A 91 11.42 11.50 -16.55
N PRO A 92 10.33 12.10 -17.08
CA PRO A 92 10.11 13.53 -17.01
C PRO A 92 9.97 14.05 -15.56
N GLN A 93 9.36 13.27 -14.65
CA GLN A 93 9.22 13.64 -13.24
C GLN A 93 10.57 13.68 -12.52
N LEU A 94 11.42 12.69 -12.75
CA LEU A 94 12.77 12.65 -12.17
C LEU A 94 13.63 13.80 -12.71
N ARG A 95 13.50 14.13 -14.00
CA ARG A 95 14.18 15.28 -14.61
C ARG A 95 13.77 16.61 -13.99
N GLU A 96 12.47 16.79 -13.71
CA GLU A 96 11.96 17.98 -13.03
C GLU A 96 12.42 18.05 -11.57
N ALA A 97 12.44 16.91 -10.86
CA ALA A 97 12.99 16.81 -9.51
C ALA A 97 14.47 17.22 -9.48
N ILE A 98 15.28 16.76 -10.46
CA ILE A 98 16.68 17.14 -10.60
C ILE A 98 16.82 18.65 -10.83
N ALA A 99 16.06 19.21 -11.77
CA ALA A 99 16.12 20.64 -12.09
C ALA A 99 15.77 21.51 -10.88
N SER A 100 14.67 21.20 -10.19
CA SER A 100 14.24 21.95 -9.01
C SER A 100 15.20 21.79 -7.82
N GLY A 101 15.74 20.58 -7.60
CA GLY A 101 16.70 20.31 -6.54
C GLY A 101 18.04 21.01 -6.76
N LEU A 102 18.53 21.08 -8.00
CA LEU A 102 19.73 21.83 -8.35
C LEU A 102 19.58 23.34 -8.08
N THR A 103 18.41 23.92 -8.37
CA THR A 103 18.12 25.32 -8.05
C THR A 103 18.14 25.56 -6.54
N ARG A 104 17.43 24.73 -5.76
CA ARG A 104 17.40 24.87 -4.28
C ARG A 104 18.78 24.70 -3.66
N ALA A 105 19.56 23.71 -4.11
CA ALA A 105 20.91 23.48 -3.61
C ALA A 105 21.86 24.63 -3.96
N ALA A 106 21.70 25.26 -5.12
CA ALA A 106 22.49 26.43 -5.50
C ALA A 106 22.19 27.65 -4.60
N GLU A 107 20.94 27.85 -4.22
CA GLU A 107 20.53 28.87 -3.25
C GLU A 107 21.09 28.58 -1.84
N ALA A 108 20.96 27.33 -1.38
CA ALA A 108 21.46 26.89 -0.07
C ALA A 108 22.99 26.94 0.03
N ALA A 109 23.71 26.67 -1.06
CA ALA A 109 25.18 26.67 -1.06
C ALA A 109 25.80 28.06 -0.75
N ALA A 110 25.03 29.15 -0.87
CA ALA A 110 25.48 30.48 -0.52
C ALA A 110 25.60 30.69 1.01
N THR A 111 24.85 29.93 1.80
CA THR A 111 24.79 30.04 3.26
C THR A 111 25.38 28.82 3.96
N ASP A 112 25.14 27.62 3.43
CA ASP A 112 25.68 26.36 3.96
C ASP A 112 25.94 25.35 2.84
N VAL A 113 27.20 25.25 2.42
CA VAL A 113 27.65 24.31 1.39
C VAL A 113 27.54 22.85 1.85
N SER A 114 27.59 22.58 3.15
CA SER A 114 27.49 21.22 3.68
C SER A 114 26.04 20.73 3.57
N GLN A 115 25.09 21.58 3.95
CA GLN A 115 23.67 21.29 3.78
C GLN A 115 23.31 21.14 2.29
N ALA A 116 23.82 22.02 1.43
CA ALA A 116 23.62 21.89 -0.02
C ALA A 116 24.17 20.57 -0.58
N ALA A 117 25.31 20.08 -0.07
CA ALA A 117 25.84 18.77 -0.44
C ALA A 117 24.93 17.61 0.03
N PHE A 118 24.33 17.71 1.23
CA PHE A 118 23.35 16.74 1.72
C PHE A 118 22.07 16.72 0.87
N ASP A 119 21.57 17.89 0.46
CA ASP A 119 20.38 17.98 -0.38
C ASP A 119 20.60 17.33 -1.75
N LEU A 120 21.77 17.57 -2.36
CA LEU A 120 22.15 16.92 -3.62
C LEU A 120 22.40 15.41 -3.44
N ARG A 121 22.85 14.97 -2.26
CA ARG A 121 22.97 13.54 -1.95
C ARG A 121 21.60 12.86 -1.95
N GLY A 122 20.60 13.45 -1.29
CA GLY A 122 19.24 12.91 -1.30
C GLY A 122 18.64 12.82 -2.71
N LEU A 123 18.97 13.79 -3.57
CA LEU A 123 18.56 13.76 -4.98
C LEU A 123 19.28 12.65 -5.78
N LEU A 124 20.57 12.40 -5.52
CA LEU A 124 21.31 11.29 -6.13
C LEU A 124 20.82 9.92 -5.65
N ASP A 125 20.47 9.79 -4.37
CA ASP A 125 19.87 8.56 -3.83
C ASP A 125 18.53 8.27 -4.52
N ARG A 126 17.68 9.30 -4.70
CA ARG A 126 16.44 9.19 -5.49
C ARG A 126 16.70 8.81 -6.94
N VAL A 127 17.71 9.37 -7.60
CA VAL A 127 18.10 8.95 -8.96
C VAL A 127 18.52 7.49 -8.97
N PHE A 128 19.35 7.05 -8.03
CA PHE A 128 19.81 5.67 -7.92
C PHE A 128 18.66 4.68 -7.67
N GLU A 129 17.71 5.05 -6.81
CA GLU A 129 16.52 4.26 -6.50
C GLU A 129 15.57 4.19 -7.69
N GLU A 130 15.16 5.34 -8.25
CA GLU A 130 14.20 5.37 -9.34
C GLU A 130 14.77 4.73 -10.61
N THR A 131 16.04 4.96 -10.97
CA THR A 131 16.70 4.25 -12.09
C THR A 131 16.96 2.78 -11.80
N GLY A 132 16.89 2.38 -10.52
CA GLY A 132 16.91 0.99 -10.10
C GLY A 132 15.54 0.33 -10.03
N GLN A 133 14.47 1.11 -10.00
CA GLN A 133 13.10 0.65 -10.18
C GLN A 133 12.87 0.38 -11.67
N VAL A 134 12.36 -0.81 -11.98
CA VAL A 134 11.88 -1.16 -13.31
C VAL A 134 10.79 -0.16 -13.68
N THR A 135 11.08 0.75 -14.61
CA THR A 135 10.06 1.57 -15.27
C THR A 135 8.98 0.66 -15.83
N ILE A 136 7.72 1.08 -15.66
CA ILE A 136 6.48 0.44 -16.15
C ILE A 136 6.78 -0.50 -17.33
N PRO A 137 6.61 -1.82 -17.14
CA PRO A 137 7.03 -2.79 -18.12
C PRO A 137 6.33 -2.53 -19.46
N ASP A 138 7.03 -2.81 -20.57
CA ASP A 138 6.48 -2.79 -21.95
C ASP A 138 5.24 -3.68 -22.14
N ARG A 139 4.90 -4.46 -21.12
CA ARG A 139 3.80 -5.40 -21.03
C ARG A 139 2.94 -5.06 -19.83
N SER A 140 1.62 -5.12 -20.00
CA SER A 140 0.67 -4.83 -18.95
C SER A 140 0.87 -5.78 -17.75
N LEU A 141 0.33 -5.41 -16.59
CA LEU A 141 0.38 -6.31 -15.43
C LEU A 141 -0.31 -7.65 -15.77
N TRP A 142 -1.38 -7.63 -16.58
CA TRP A 142 -2.01 -8.84 -17.11
C TRP A 142 -1.02 -9.80 -17.79
N ASP A 143 -0.20 -9.27 -18.70
CA ASP A 143 0.79 -10.07 -19.43
C ASP A 143 1.90 -10.59 -18.50
N ARG A 144 2.27 -9.80 -17.49
CA ARG A 144 3.26 -10.19 -16.46
C ARG A 144 2.73 -11.26 -15.51
N LEU A 145 1.44 -11.24 -15.20
CA LEU A 145 0.76 -12.26 -14.42
C LEU A 145 0.62 -13.59 -15.18
N GLY A 146 0.99 -13.64 -16.46
CA GLY A 146 0.91 -14.83 -17.30
C GLY A 146 -0.39 -14.93 -18.11
N GLY A 147 -1.18 -13.87 -18.17
CA GLY A 147 -2.42 -13.81 -18.94
C GLY A 147 -3.55 -14.69 -18.39
N GLU A 148 -4.53 -15.01 -19.25
CA GLU A 148 -5.81 -15.58 -18.81
C GLU A 148 -5.68 -16.92 -18.09
N GLU A 149 -4.84 -17.84 -18.58
CA GLU A 149 -4.70 -19.18 -18.00
C GLU A 149 -4.13 -19.11 -16.58
N ALA A 150 -3.06 -18.32 -16.38
CA ALA A 150 -2.43 -18.14 -15.08
C ALA A 150 -3.38 -17.44 -14.09
N VAL A 151 -4.05 -16.37 -14.51
CA VAL A 151 -5.00 -15.65 -13.67
C VAL A 151 -6.20 -16.52 -13.31
N ARG A 152 -6.70 -17.36 -14.22
CA ARG A 152 -7.78 -18.33 -13.92
C ARG A 152 -7.38 -19.31 -12.82
N ALA A 153 -6.15 -19.84 -12.86
CA ALA A 153 -5.66 -20.77 -11.84
C ALA A 153 -5.55 -20.09 -10.46
N VAL A 154 -4.99 -18.88 -10.42
CA VAL A 154 -4.91 -18.05 -9.19
C VAL A 154 -6.30 -17.77 -8.65
N VAL A 155 -7.25 -17.32 -9.48
CA VAL A 155 -8.62 -17.00 -9.07
C VAL A 155 -9.34 -18.23 -8.51
N HIS A 156 -9.18 -19.39 -9.15
CA HIS A 156 -9.80 -20.64 -8.69
C HIS A 156 -9.34 -21.01 -7.28
N ASP A 157 -8.02 -21.02 -7.05
CA ASP A 157 -7.46 -21.35 -5.74
C ASP A 157 -7.77 -20.27 -4.68
N PHE A 158 -7.83 -19.01 -5.09
CA PHE A 158 -8.21 -17.89 -4.23
C PHE A 158 -9.66 -18.02 -3.74
N VAL A 159 -10.61 -18.28 -4.65
CA VAL A 159 -12.01 -18.50 -4.26
C VAL A 159 -12.14 -19.74 -3.37
N ALA A 160 -11.41 -20.81 -3.68
CA ALA A 160 -11.43 -22.03 -2.86
C ALA A 160 -10.87 -21.81 -1.44
N LEU A 161 -9.81 -20.99 -1.30
CA LEU A 161 -9.23 -20.64 0.00
C LEU A 161 -10.19 -19.74 0.80
N ALA A 162 -10.63 -18.64 0.20
CA ALA A 162 -11.51 -17.68 0.85
C ALA A 162 -12.86 -18.30 1.26
N ALA A 163 -13.39 -19.25 0.47
CA ALA A 163 -14.62 -19.95 0.76
C ALA A 163 -14.62 -20.74 2.09
N VAL A 164 -13.44 -21.13 2.58
CA VAL A 164 -13.31 -21.90 3.83
C VAL A 164 -12.62 -21.12 4.95
N ASP A 165 -12.20 -19.88 4.69
CA ASP A 165 -11.59 -19.02 5.69
C ASP A 165 -12.67 -18.38 6.60
N PRO A 166 -12.71 -18.72 7.90
CA PRO A 166 -13.65 -18.12 8.83
C PRO A 166 -13.40 -16.63 9.08
N ASP A 167 -12.19 -16.12 8.89
CA ASP A 167 -11.85 -14.71 9.06
C ASP A 167 -12.29 -13.87 7.85
N VAL A 168 -12.52 -14.53 6.71
CA VAL A 168 -13.13 -13.90 5.53
C VAL A 168 -14.65 -13.96 5.61
N ASP A 169 -15.24 -15.08 6.03
CA ASP A 169 -16.69 -15.37 5.99
C ASP A 169 -17.30 -15.20 4.58
N PHE A 170 -16.66 -15.73 3.54
CA PHE A 170 -16.97 -15.41 2.14
C PHE A 170 -18.46 -15.46 1.73
N PHE A 171 -19.28 -16.29 2.38
CA PHE A 171 -20.72 -16.43 2.09
C PHE A 171 -21.67 -15.81 3.13
N ARG A 172 -21.13 -15.06 4.10
CA ARG A 172 -21.86 -14.38 5.19
C ARG A 172 -22.75 -15.32 5.99
N ASP A 173 -22.17 -16.35 6.58
CA ASP A 173 -22.89 -17.44 7.27
C ASP A 173 -23.92 -18.13 6.36
N GLY A 174 -23.62 -18.24 5.06
CA GLY A 174 -24.49 -18.86 4.07
C GLY A 174 -25.63 -17.98 3.56
N ARG A 175 -25.77 -16.73 4.02
CA ARG A 175 -26.77 -15.78 3.49
C ARG A 175 -26.58 -15.48 2.00
N PHE A 176 -25.34 -15.60 1.51
CA PHE A 176 -24.98 -15.43 0.10
C PHE A 176 -24.36 -16.70 -0.49
N ALA A 177 -24.78 -17.88 -0.02
CA ALA A 177 -24.28 -19.15 -0.54
C ALA A 177 -24.43 -19.25 -2.07
N LEU A 178 -23.36 -19.67 -2.73
CA LEU A 178 -23.32 -19.89 -4.18
C LEU A 178 -23.32 -21.37 -4.48
N ASP A 179 -24.12 -21.78 -5.47
CA ASP A 179 -24.01 -23.11 -6.07
C ASP A 179 -22.83 -23.16 -7.06
N ALA A 180 -22.57 -24.33 -7.65
CA ALA A 180 -21.46 -24.50 -8.59
C ALA A 180 -21.54 -23.55 -9.81
N ILE A 181 -22.76 -23.18 -10.23
CA ILE A 181 -22.96 -22.24 -11.34
C ILE A 181 -22.62 -20.82 -10.90
N GLY A 182 -23.03 -20.45 -9.68
CA GLY A 182 -22.69 -19.18 -9.03
C GLY A 182 -21.18 -19.01 -8.85
N ILE A 183 -20.48 -20.04 -8.37
CA ILE A 183 -19.01 -20.03 -8.23
C ILE A 183 -18.32 -19.87 -9.58
N ALA A 184 -18.71 -20.64 -10.60
CA ALA A 184 -18.12 -20.49 -11.94
C ALA A 184 -18.36 -19.09 -12.54
N ARG A 185 -19.52 -18.49 -12.25
CA ARG A 185 -19.82 -17.11 -12.65
C ARG A 185 -18.93 -16.11 -11.90
N LEU A 186 -18.76 -16.29 -10.59
CA LEU A 186 -17.91 -15.44 -9.75
C LEU A 186 -16.45 -15.49 -10.21
N GLU A 187 -15.89 -16.68 -10.40
CA GLU A 187 -14.51 -16.85 -10.90
C GLU A 187 -14.32 -16.14 -12.24
N ARG A 188 -15.26 -16.29 -13.18
CA ARG A 188 -15.21 -15.56 -14.45
C ARG A 188 -15.19 -14.04 -14.25
N LEU A 189 -16.05 -13.52 -13.37
CA LEU A 189 -16.12 -12.08 -13.10
C LEU A 189 -14.84 -11.55 -12.43
N LEU A 190 -14.22 -12.32 -11.54
CA LEU A 190 -12.93 -11.98 -10.94
C LEU A 190 -11.80 -11.95 -11.98
N VAL A 191 -11.76 -12.91 -12.90
CA VAL A 191 -10.81 -12.91 -14.03
C VAL A 191 -11.02 -11.69 -14.94
N GLU A 192 -12.27 -11.36 -15.27
CA GLU A 192 -12.59 -10.17 -16.06
C GLU A 192 -12.21 -8.87 -15.33
N PHE A 193 -12.44 -8.79 -14.02
CA PHE A 193 -12.05 -7.65 -13.20
C PHE A 193 -10.53 -7.48 -13.20
N ILE A 194 -9.77 -8.54 -12.91
CA ILE A 194 -8.31 -8.52 -12.93
C ILE A 194 -7.81 -8.13 -14.31
N SER A 195 -8.33 -8.72 -15.38
CA SER A 195 -7.99 -8.34 -16.76
C SER A 195 -8.22 -6.86 -17.00
N SER A 196 -9.43 -6.35 -16.78
CA SER A 196 -9.77 -4.96 -17.05
C SER A 196 -8.93 -3.98 -16.22
N ALA A 197 -8.60 -4.33 -14.97
CA ALA A 197 -7.84 -3.47 -14.07
C ALA A 197 -6.32 -3.53 -14.30
N SER A 198 -5.80 -4.64 -14.83
CA SER A 198 -4.37 -4.88 -15.03
C SER A 198 -3.89 -4.69 -16.48
N GLY A 199 -4.77 -4.24 -17.37
CA GLY A 199 -4.46 -3.95 -18.79
C GLY A 199 -4.55 -5.18 -19.71
N GLY A 200 -5.42 -6.13 -19.38
CA GLY A 200 -5.76 -7.31 -20.18
C GLY A 200 -6.92 -7.06 -21.16
N PRO A 201 -7.25 -8.06 -22.01
CA PRO A 201 -8.19 -7.91 -23.12
C PRO A 201 -9.67 -8.07 -22.74
N LEU A 202 -9.97 -8.64 -21.57
CA LEU A 202 -11.34 -8.87 -21.11
C LEU A 202 -11.90 -7.61 -20.44
N ALA A 203 -13.11 -7.25 -20.81
CA ALA A 203 -13.88 -6.21 -20.15
C ALA A 203 -14.69 -6.79 -18.99
N TYR A 204 -14.75 -6.07 -17.88
CA TYR A 204 -15.58 -6.45 -16.74
C TYR A 204 -17.07 -6.33 -17.07
N SER A 205 -17.79 -7.45 -17.01
CA SER A 205 -19.24 -7.51 -17.32
C SER A 205 -20.15 -7.51 -16.08
N GLY A 206 -19.59 -7.41 -14.88
CA GLY A 206 -20.34 -7.42 -13.63
C GLY A 206 -21.00 -6.07 -13.30
N ARG A 207 -21.80 -6.06 -12.22
CA ARG A 207 -22.30 -4.80 -11.63
C ARG A 207 -21.16 -4.11 -10.87
N GLY A 208 -21.36 -2.83 -10.51
CA GLY A 208 -20.39 -2.07 -9.71
C GLY A 208 -20.08 -2.75 -8.37
N MET A 209 -18.89 -2.49 -7.81
CA MET A 209 -18.45 -3.17 -6.58
C MET A 209 -19.36 -2.80 -5.40
N GLU A 210 -19.80 -1.54 -5.31
CA GLU A 210 -20.79 -1.11 -4.30
C GLU A 210 -22.11 -1.88 -4.43
N ASP A 211 -22.69 -1.93 -5.63
CA ASP A 211 -23.99 -2.59 -5.87
C ASP A 211 -23.99 -4.09 -5.56
N VAL A 212 -22.86 -4.78 -5.74
CA VAL A 212 -22.79 -6.23 -5.49
C VAL A 212 -22.53 -6.56 -4.03
N HIS A 213 -21.81 -5.70 -3.31
CA HIS A 213 -21.47 -5.91 -1.89
C HIS A 213 -22.48 -5.23 -0.94
N GLN A 214 -23.42 -4.45 -1.48
CA GLN A 214 -24.44 -3.76 -0.71
C GLN A 214 -25.21 -4.69 0.24
N GLY A 215 -25.21 -4.37 1.53
CA GLY A 215 -25.91 -5.07 2.59
C GLY A 215 -25.22 -6.35 3.07
N MET A 216 -23.98 -6.61 2.64
CA MET A 216 -23.18 -7.73 3.13
C MET A 216 -22.55 -7.45 4.49
N ALA A 217 -22.51 -6.19 4.93
CA ALA A 217 -21.88 -5.74 6.17
C ALA A 217 -20.40 -6.16 6.27
N ILE A 218 -19.67 -6.07 5.15
CA ILE A 218 -18.25 -6.43 5.11
C ILE A 218 -17.45 -5.41 5.93
N SER A 219 -16.66 -5.92 6.87
CA SER A 219 -15.75 -5.15 7.71
C SER A 219 -14.39 -4.97 7.06
N GLY A 220 -13.62 -4.01 7.58
CA GLY A 220 -12.24 -3.81 7.15
C GLY A 220 -11.36 -5.04 7.42
N ALA A 221 -11.59 -5.75 8.53
CA ALA A 221 -10.84 -6.94 8.91
C ALA A 221 -11.10 -8.12 7.96
N GLU A 222 -12.36 -8.39 7.60
CA GLU A 222 -12.69 -9.43 6.63
C GLU A 222 -12.13 -9.12 5.23
N PHE A 223 -12.11 -7.83 4.84
CA PHE A 223 -11.47 -7.40 3.60
C PHE A 223 -9.95 -7.63 3.63
N ASP A 224 -9.28 -7.35 4.76
CA ASP A 224 -7.85 -7.60 4.92
C ASP A 224 -7.51 -9.09 4.96
N ALA A 225 -8.36 -9.91 5.59
CA ALA A 225 -8.25 -11.37 5.54
C ALA A 225 -8.32 -11.87 4.10
N LEU A 226 -9.28 -11.37 3.31
CA LEU A 226 -9.41 -11.72 1.89
C LEU A 226 -8.16 -11.31 1.09
N ALA A 227 -7.59 -10.13 1.36
CA ALA A 227 -6.35 -9.69 0.72
C ALA A 227 -5.15 -10.57 1.12
N ALA A 228 -5.10 -11.03 2.38
CA ALA A 228 -4.07 -11.95 2.87
C ALA A 228 -4.16 -13.33 2.19
N ASP A 229 -5.38 -13.82 1.95
CA ASP A 229 -5.64 -15.04 1.17
C ASP A 229 -5.17 -14.91 -0.28
N LEU A 230 -5.48 -13.79 -0.93
CA LEU A 230 -4.97 -13.51 -2.26
C LEU A 230 -3.43 -13.51 -2.27
N ALA A 231 -2.80 -12.84 -1.29
CA ALA A 231 -1.34 -12.83 -1.17
C ALA A 231 -0.77 -14.24 -0.93
N ALA A 232 -1.47 -15.11 -0.19
CA ALA A 232 -1.06 -16.50 0.03
C ALA A 232 -1.11 -17.31 -1.27
N VAL A 233 -2.16 -17.16 -2.07
CA VAL A 233 -2.26 -17.83 -3.37
C VAL A 233 -1.22 -17.30 -4.34
N LEU A 234 -0.99 -15.98 -4.43
CA LEU A 234 0.05 -15.43 -5.29
C LEU A 234 1.45 -15.98 -4.94
N ARG A 235 1.75 -16.15 -3.65
CA ARG A 235 2.98 -16.83 -3.19
C ARG A 235 3.03 -18.31 -3.61
N LYS A 236 1.91 -19.04 -3.51
CA LYS A 236 1.82 -20.45 -3.96
C LYS A 236 2.16 -20.59 -5.44
N TYR A 237 1.75 -19.63 -6.27
CA TYR A 237 2.04 -19.59 -7.71
C TYR A 237 3.39 -18.94 -8.04
N GLU A 238 4.20 -18.61 -7.04
CA GLU A 238 5.51 -17.96 -7.20
C GLU A 238 5.45 -16.68 -8.04
N VAL A 239 4.32 -15.95 -7.97
CA VAL A 239 4.16 -14.66 -8.64
C VAL A 239 5.21 -13.70 -8.07
N PRO A 240 6.02 -13.03 -8.92
CA PRO A 240 7.05 -12.18 -8.39
C PRO A 240 6.45 -11.02 -7.59
N ARG A 241 7.18 -10.58 -6.57
CA ARG A 241 6.64 -9.70 -5.51
C ARG A 241 6.10 -8.38 -6.07
N ALA A 242 6.73 -7.82 -7.09
CA ALA A 242 6.28 -6.56 -7.69
C ALA A 242 4.89 -6.69 -8.34
N GLU A 243 4.66 -7.78 -9.08
CA GLU A 243 3.37 -8.11 -9.69
C GLU A 243 2.30 -8.39 -8.63
N ALA A 244 2.67 -9.12 -7.57
CA ALA A 244 1.77 -9.41 -6.47
C ALA A 244 1.36 -8.13 -5.73
N ASP A 245 2.31 -7.26 -5.40
CA ASP A 245 2.07 -5.98 -4.72
C ASP A 245 1.19 -5.06 -5.59
N GLU A 246 1.43 -4.99 -6.91
CA GLU A 246 0.56 -4.25 -7.85
C GLU A 246 -0.88 -4.81 -7.90
N LEU A 247 -1.05 -6.14 -7.97
CA LEU A 247 -2.37 -6.76 -8.00
C LEU A 247 -3.13 -6.56 -6.69
N ILE A 248 -2.45 -6.70 -5.55
CA ILE A 248 -3.02 -6.43 -4.24
C ILE A 248 -3.44 -4.96 -4.13
N ALA A 249 -2.65 -4.02 -4.67
CA ALA A 249 -3.01 -2.60 -4.69
C ALA A 249 -4.26 -2.33 -5.55
N LEU A 250 -4.42 -3.02 -6.69
CA LEU A 250 -5.64 -2.94 -7.50
C LEU A 250 -6.87 -3.42 -6.72
N VAL A 251 -6.76 -4.54 -5.99
CA VAL A 251 -7.86 -5.03 -5.14
C VAL A 251 -8.12 -4.04 -3.99
N ALA A 252 -7.07 -3.54 -3.33
CA ALA A 252 -7.21 -2.57 -2.25
C ALA A 252 -7.92 -1.28 -2.69
N SER A 253 -7.81 -0.90 -3.97
CA SER A 253 -8.49 0.29 -4.50
C SER A 253 -10.02 0.20 -4.46
N THR A 254 -10.60 -1.01 -4.42
CA THR A 254 -12.05 -1.22 -4.34
C THR A 254 -12.58 -1.19 -2.91
N ARG A 255 -11.69 -1.12 -1.90
CA ARG A 255 -12.04 -1.19 -0.47
C ARG A 255 -13.19 -0.25 -0.09
N LYS A 256 -13.15 1.00 -0.56
CA LYS A 256 -14.16 2.01 -0.22
C LYS A 256 -15.57 1.67 -0.76
N GLU A 257 -15.64 0.91 -1.85
CA GLU A 257 -16.90 0.46 -2.45
C GLU A 257 -17.42 -0.82 -1.79
N ILE A 258 -16.57 -1.57 -1.07
CA ILE A 258 -16.89 -2.92 -0.54
C ILE A 258 -17.12 -2.91 0.97
N VAL A 259 -16.29 -2.18 1.73
CA VAL A 259 -16.35 -2.15 3.20
C VAL A 259 -17.50 -1.27 3.66
N GLU A 260 -18.44 -1.85 4.39
CA GLU A 260 -19.64 -1.17 4.90
C GLU A 260 -19.57 -0.86 6.40
N VAL A 261 -18.81 -1.65 7.16
CA VAL A 261 -18.67 -1.42 8.60
C VAL A 261 -17.60 -0.34 8.81
N PRO A 262 -17.92 0.76 9.52
CA PRO A 262 -16.93 1.75 9.88
C PRO A 262 -15.74 1.11 10.62
N PRO A 263 -14.52 1.63 10.45
CA PRO A 263 -13.37 1.13 11.18
C PRO A 263 -13.63 1.18 12.68
N LEU A 264 -13.03 0.25 13.42
CA LEU A 264 -13.15 0.21 14.87
C LEU A 264 -12.76 1.55 15.51
N TRP A 265 -11.80 2.27 14.93
CA TRP A 265 -11.42 3.62 15.34
C TRP A 265 -12.61 4.58 15.45
N ASP A 266 -13.48 4.60 14.44
CA ASP A 266 -14.66 5.47 14.41
C ASP A 266 -15.70 4.99 15.43
N ARG A 267 -15.86 3.66 15.56
CA ARG A 267 -16.77 3.02 16.54
C ARG A 267 -16.32 3.25 17.98
N LEU A 268 -15.02 3.39 18.22
CA LEU A 268 -14.42 3.77 19.51
C LEU A 268 -14.60 5.26 19.83
N GLY A 269 -15.12 6.07 18.90
CA GLY A 269 -15.33 7.51 19.06
C GLY A 269 -14.18 8.39 18.59
N GLY A 270 -13.21 7.82 17.86
CA GLY A 270 -12.08 8.55 17.28
C GLY A 270 -11.05 9.04 18.30
N GLU A 271 -10.22 10.00 17.88
CA GLU A 271 -9.01 10.39 18.63
C GLU A 271 -9.31 10.88 20.05
N GLU A 272 -10.33 11.72 20.22
CA GLU A 272 -10.66 12.31 21.52
C GLU A 272 -11.07 11.23 22.54
N ALA A 273 -11.95 10.32 22.14
CA ALA A 273 -12.40 9.23 22.99
C ALA A 273 -11.26 8.26 23.32
N VAL A 274 -10.45 7.87 22.31
CA VAL A 274 -9.31 6.98 22.52
C VAL A 274 -8.26 7.62 23.43
N ARG A 275 -7.98 8.92 23.30
CA ARG A 275 -7.07 9.63 24.21
C ARG A 275 -7.56 9.59 25.65
N ALA A 276 -8.85 9.78 25.88
CA ALA A 276 -9.43 9.72 27.22
C ALA A 276 -9.32 8.30 27.82
N VAL A 277 -9.62 7.26 27.03
CA VAL A 277 -9.44 5.86 27.44
C VAL A 277 -7.98 5.57 27.77
N VAL A 278 -7.03 5.99 26.93
CA VAL A 278 -5.58 5.80 27.16
C VAL A 278 -5.11 6.52 28.42
N ASP A 279 -5.66 7.70 28.70
CA ASP A 279 -5.35 8.44 29.92
C ASP A 279 -5.77 7.68 31.19
N ASP A 280 -7.01 7.15 31.22
CA ASP A 280 -7.48 6.29 32.33
C ASP A 280 -6.68 4.99 32.42
N PHE A 281 -6.47 4.32 31.28
CA PHE A 281 -5.74 3.06 31.19
C PHE A 281 -4.33 3.17 31.77
N VAL A 282 -3.55 4.18 31.39
CA VAL A 282 -2.20 4.39 31.94
C VAL A 282 -2.25 4.72 33.44
N ALA A 283 -3.24 5.50 33.89
CA ALA A 283 -3.41 5.81 35.30
C ALA A 283 -3.81 4.58 36.15
N ARG A 284 -4.60 3.67 35.59
CA ARG A 284 -5.01 2.40 36.20
C ARG A 284 -3.83 1.44 36.27
N THR A 285 -3.20 1.18 35.14
CA THR A 285 -2.10 0.22 34.97
C THR A 285 -0.88 0.59 35.82
N SER A 286 -0.55 1.88 35.91
CA SER A 286 0.59 2.37 36.72
C SER A 286 0.41 2.15 38.23
N ARG A 287 -0.83 1.97 38.70
CA ARG A 287 -1.16 1.69 40.10
C ARG A 287 -1.41 0.20 40.37
N ASN A 288 -1.49 -0.62 39.32
CA ASN A 288 -1.76 -2.04 39.44
C ASN A 288 -0.44 -2.82 39.70
N PRO A 289 -0.23 -3.37 40.92
CA PRO A 289 0.98 -4.12 41.22
C PRO A 289 1.08 -5.42 40.42
N GLU A 290 -0.02 -5.97 39.91
CA GLU A 290 -0.02 -7.20 39.10
C GLU A 290 0.55 -6.98 37.69
N VAL A 291 0.58 -5.72 37.21
CA VAL A 291 1.18 -5.39 35.92
C VAL A 291 2.68 -5.14 36.05
N ASN A 292 3.15 -4.70 37.22
CA ASN A 292 4.53 -4.27 37.48
C ASN A 292 5.03 -3.20 36.50
N PHE A 293 4.23 -2.17 36.21
CA PHE A 293 4.42 -1.25 35.06
C PHE A 293 5.88 -0.81 34.79
N THR A 294 6.62 -0.39 35.82
CA THR A 294 8.01 0.11 35.72
C THR A 294 9.10 -0.96 35.93
N ARG A 295 8.72 -2.23 36.06
CA ARG A 295 9.58 -3.37 36.41
C ARG A 295 10.42 -3.08 37.65
N ASP A 296 9.75 -2.84 38.78
CA ASP A 296 10.39 -2.51 40.06
C ASP A 296 11.35 -1.31 39.97
N GLY A 297 11.01 -0.32 39.13
CA GLY A 297 11.81 0.89 38.92
C GLY A 297 13.01 0.72 37.97
N ARG A 298 13.18 -0.45 37.32
CA ARG A 298 14.21 -0.64 36.28
C ARG A 298 13.95 0.20 35.03
N TYR A 299 12.67 0.48 34.75
CA TYR A 299 12.23 1.35 33.66
C TYR A 299 11.33 2.46 34.23
N PRO A 300 11.91 3.47 34.89
CA PRO A 300 11.14 4.59 35.42
C PRO A 300 10.61 5.44 34.26
N LEU A 301 9.41 5.99 34.43
CA LEU A 301 8.82 6.96 33.50
C LEU A 301 8.67 8.27 34.25
N ASP A 302 9.33 9.32 33.74
CA ASP A 302 9.05 10.70 34.13
C ASP A 302 7.81 11.23 33.40
N GLU A 303 7.42 12.47 33.66
CA GLU A 303 6.20 13.06 33.09
C GLU A 303 6.22 13.08 31.55
N ASP A 304 7.37 13.38 30.95
CA ASP A 304 7.52 13.39 29.49
C ASP A 304 7.52 11.98 28.90
N GLY A 305 8.12 11.01 29.61
CA GLY A 305 8.03 9.58 29.28
C GLY A 305 6.60 9.06 29.30
N VAL A 306 5.80 9.43 30.30
CA VAL A 306 4.37 9.08 30.37
C VAL A 306 3.60 9.72 29.22
N ARG A 307 3.85 10.99 28.91
CA ARG A 307 3.20 11.69 27.78
C ARG A 307 3.50 10.98 26.46
N ARG A 308 4.77 10.67 26.19
CA ARG A 308 5.20 9.96 24.99
C ARG A 308 4.59 8.56 24.90
N LEU A 309 4.50 7.85 26.03
CA LEU A 309 3.87 6.53 26.07
C LEU A 309 2.39 6.61 25.68
N LYS A 310 1.66 7.58 26.22
CA LYS A 310 0.25 7.80 25.88
C LYS A 310 0.06 8.10 24.40
N ASP A 311 0.89 8.97 23.81
CA ASP A 311 0.83 9.25 22.37
C ASP A 311 1.08 7.99 21.53
N LEU A 312 2.08 7.17 21.90
CA LEU A 312 2.35 5.90 21.22
C LEU A 312 1.21 4.89 21.36
N LEU A 313 0.54 4.83 22.51
CA LEU A 313 -0.63 3.96 22.71
C LEU A 313 -1.80 4.40 21.85
N VAL A 314 -2.06 5.70 21.75
CA VAL A 314 -3.11 6.26 20.87
C VAL A 314 -2.79 5.95 19.41
N GLN A 315 -1.54 6.14 18.97
CA GLN A 315 -1.12 5.79 17.62
C GLN A 315 -1.27 4.29 17.34
N PHE A 316 -0.86 3.43 18.28
CA PHE A 316 -1.00 1.98 18.16
C PHE A 316 -2.47 1.58 18.03
N ILE A 317 -3.35 2.10 18.89
CA ILE A 317 -4.79 1.82 18.81
C ILE A 317 -5.35 2.32 17.49
N SER A 318 -4.95 3.52 17.03
CA SER A 318 -5.36 4.06 15.73
C SER A 318 -4.99 3.10 14.60
N GLU A 319 -3.72 2.74 14.47
CA GLU A 319 -3.26 1.85 13.41
C GLU A 319 -3.95 0.47 13.49
N ALA A 320 -4.08 -0.10 14.68
CA ALA A 320 -4.70 -1.40 14.90
C ALA A 320 -6.23 -1.41 14.68
N SER A 321 -6.89 -0.27 14.75
CA SER A 321 -8.36 -0.13 14.64
C SER A 321 -8.81 0.55 13.33
N GLY A 322 -7.89 0.79 12.39
CA GLY A 322 -8.19 1.41 11.09
C GLY A 322 -8.33 2.94 11.14
N GLY A 323 -7.73 3.58 12.14
CA GLY A 323 -7.67 5.02 12.30
C GLY A 323 -6.55 5.70 11.49
N PRO A 324 -6.50 7.04 11.52
CA PRO A 324 -5.63 7.83 10.65
C PRO A 324 -4.20 8.00 11.17
N LEU A 325 -3.91 7.64 12.43
CA LEU A 325 -2.59 7.86 13.01
C LEU A 325 -1.68 6.65 12.74
N VAL A 326 -0.42 6.94 12.45
CA VAL A 326 0.62 5.94 12.22
C VAL A 326 1.39 5.71 13.50
N TYR A 327 1.68 4.45 13.82
CA TYR A 327 2.53 4.09 14.94
C TYR A 327 4.00 4.36 14.64
N GLU A 328 4.58 5.35 15.33
CA GLU A 328 5.98 5.75 15.16
C GLU A 328 6.93 5.09 16.17
N GLY A 329 6.39 4.20 17.02
CA GLY A 329 7.15 3.51 18.04
C GLY A 329 8.06 2.41 17.50
N ARG A 330 8.93 1.91 18.38
CA ARG A 330 9.73 0.72 18.07
C ARG A 330 8.82 -0.51 18.00
N PRO A 331 9.10 -1.50 17.14
CA PRO A 331 8.27 -2.71 17.05
C PRO A 331 8.14 -3.43 18.41
N MET A 332 7.00 -4.09 18.65
CA MET A 332 6.62 -4.63 19.96
C MET A 332 7.65 -5.59 20.56
N GLY A 333 8.23 -6.48 19.77
CA GLY A 333 9.30 -7.37 20.25
C GLY A 333 10.57 -6.64 20.70
N PRO A 334 11.24 -5.88 19.82
CA PRO A 334 12.43 -5.11 20.17
C PRO A 334 12.26 -4.13 21.34
N VAL A 335 11.09 -3.52 21.51
CA VAL A 335 10.87 -2.54 22.58
C VAL A 335 10.68 -3.20 23.94
N HIS A 336 10.04 -4.38 24.01
CA HIS A 336 9.80 -5.12 25.25
C HIS A 336 10.89 -6.15 25.58
N ARG A 337 11.87 -6.35 24.69
CA ARG A 337 12.95 -7.33 24.88
C ARG A 337 13.72 -7.14 26.17
N GLY A 338 13.86 -8.21 26.94
CA GLY A 338 14.61 -8.27 28.19
C GLY A 338 13.89 -7.65 29.39
N MET A 339 12.61 -7.28 29.23
CA MET A 339 11.76 -6.79 30.32
C MET A 339 11.20 -7.92 31.17
N GLY A 340 11.23 -9.18 30.70
CA GLY A 340 10.77 -10.34 31.47
C GLY A 340 9.25 -10.35 31.72
N ILE A 341 8.46 -9.74 30.82
CA ILE A 341 7.00 -9.64 30.98
C ILE A 341 6.39 -11.04 30.93
N THR A 342 5.64 -11.39 31.97
CA THR A 342 4.97 -12.69 32.09
C THR A 342 3.58 -12.68 31.45
N ARG A 343 3.01 -13.87 31.22
CA ARG A 343 1.61 -14.00 30.75
C ARG A 343 0.63 -13.30 31.71
N ALA A 344 0.82 -13.51 33.02
CA ALA A 344 -0.06 -12.93 34.04
C ALA A 344 0.00 -11.39 34.06
N GLU A 345 1.19 -10.80 33.92
CA GLU A 345 1.33 -9.34 33.85
C GLU A 345 0.70 -8.77 32.57
N PHE A 346 0.83 -9.48 31.44
CA PHE A 346 0.16 -9.09 30.19
C PHE A 346 -1.37 -9.18 30.33
N ASP A 347 -1.88 -10.26 30.94
CA ASP A 347 -3.31 -10.46 31.19
C ASP A 347 -3.88 -9.37 32.11
N ALA A 348 -3.14 -9.01 33.17
CA ALA A 348 -3.52 -7.92 34.06
C ALA A 348 -3.58 -6.57 33.33
N MET A 349 -2.64 -6.31 32.43
CA MET A 349 -2.65 -5.08 31.60
C MET A 349 -3.83 -5.07 30.63
N ALA A 350 -4.10 -6.18 29.94
CA ALA A 350 -5.24 -6.29 29.05
C ALA A 350 -6.58 -6.14 29.80
N ALA A 351 -6.67 -6.67 31.03
CA ALA A 351 -7.82 -6.48 31.91
C ALA A 351 -8.00 -5.02 32.34
N ASP A 352 -6.90 -4.30 32.62
CA ASP A 352 -6.93 -2.86 32.92
C ASP A 352 -7.42 -2.05 31.71
N LEU A 353 -6.97 -2.38 30.49
CA LEU A 353 -7.48 -1.74 29.26
C LEU A 353 -8.98 -2.00 29.07
N ALA A 354 -9.43 -3.24 29.27
CA ALA A 354 -10.84 -3.60 29.20
C ALA A 354 -11.68 -2.82 30.24
N ALA A 355 -11.15 -2.65 31.46
CA ALA A 355 -11.82 -1.88 32.50
C ALA A 355 -11.95 -0.39 32.14
N SER A 356 -10.90 0.20 31.57
CA SER A 356 -10.94 1.57 31.07
C SER A 356 -11.96 1.73 29.94
N LEU A 357 -11.97 0.84 28.94
CA LEU A 357 -12.97 0.91 27.87
C LEU A 357 -14.41 0.81 28.41
N ARG A 358 -14.67 -0.05 29.40
CA ARG A 358 -15.99 -0.15 30.06
C ARG A 358 -16.38 1.12 30.84
N GLU A 359 -15.43 1.78 31.48
CA GLU A 359 -15.66 3.06 32.17
C GLU A 359 -16.16 4.15 31.20
N TYR A 360 -15.66 4.13 29.96
CA TYR A 360 -16.10 5.01 28.88
C TYR A 360 -17.28 4.47 28.08
N GLU A 361 -17.99 3.47 28.62
CA GLU A 361 -19.21 2.88 28.04
C GLU A 361 -19.01 2.35 26.61
N VAL A 362 -17.78 1.97 26.24
CA VAL A 362 -17.50 1.33 24.95
C VAL A 362 -18.26 -0.01 24.89
N PRO A 363 -19.01 -0.31 23.82
CA PRO A 363 -19.78 -1.54 23.77
C PRO A 363 -18.86 -2.77 23.73
N GLN A 364 -19.34 -3.89 24.27
CA GLN A 364 -18.49 -5.07 24.53
C GLN A 364 -17.89 -5.67 23.25
N ALA A 365 -18.58 -5.54 22.10
CA ALA A 365 -18.07 -6.02 20.83
C ALA A 365 -16.80 -5.28 20.40
N GLU A 366 -16.77 -3.94 20.52
CA GLU A 366 -15.61 -3.09 20.24
C GLU A 366 -14.46 -3.37 21.22
N ILE A 367 -14.78 -3.66 22.49
CA ILE A 367 -13.79 -4.06 23.48
C ILE A 367 -13.12 -5.37 23.07
N ASP A 368 -13.92 -6.38 22.73
CA ASP A 368 -13.40 -7.70 22.35
C ASP A 368 -12.55 -7.61 21.08
N GLU A 369 -12.96 -6.80 20.10
CA GLU A 369 -12.23 -6.55 18.86
C GLU A 369 -10.87 -5.87 19.11
N LEU A 370 -10.83 -4.81 19.93
CA LEU A 370 -9.58 -4.13 20.28
C LEU A 370 -8.64 -5.05 21.10
N LEU A 371 -9.20 -5.82 22.03
CA LEU A 371 -8.41 -6.76 22.83
C LEU A 371 -7.85 -7.90 21.99
N ALA A 372 -8.55 -8.36 20.94
CA ALA A 372 -7.99 -9.31 19.99
C ALA A 372 -6.77 -8.74 19.26
N ALA A 373 -6.81 -7.47 18.85
CA ALA A 373 -5.66 -6.79 18.27
C ALA A 373 -4.48 -6.69 19.25
N VAL A 374 -4.74 -6.37 20.53
CA VAL A 374 -3.71 -6.38 21.59
C VAL A 374 -3.15 -7.79 21.81
N GLU A 375 -4.01 -8.80 21.88
CA GLU A 375 -3.64 -10.21 22.09
C GLU A 375 -2.70 -10.73 21.00
N SER A 376 -2.88 -10.29 19.75
CA SER A 376 -1.99 -10.65 18.64
C SER A 376 -0.51 -10.28 18.88
N THR A 377 -0.25 -9.30 19.76
CA THR A 377 1.10 -8.86 20.12
C THR A 377 1.75 -9.71 21.21
N ARG A 378 0.99 -10.57 21.91
CA ARG A 378 1.46 -11.34 23.08
C ARG A 378 2.74 -12.11 22.79
N GLY A 379 2.79 -12.81 21.65
CA GLY A 379 3.94 -13.63 21.26
C GLY A 379 5.24 -12.83 21.06
N GLN A 380 5.15 -11.52 20.88
CA GLN A 380 6.30 -10.63 20.76
C GLN A 380 6.74 -10.04 22.11
N ILE A 381 5.82 -9.93 23.06
CA ILE A 381 6.02 -9.19 24.32
C ILE A 381 6.34 -10.11 25.50
N VAL A 382 5.67 -11.26 25.59
CA VAL A 382 5.81 -12.16 26.74
C VAL A 382 7.11 -12.98 26.66
N GLU A 383 7.90 -12.94 27.73
CA GLU A 383 9.18 -13.63 27.88
C GLU A 383 9.08 -14.69 28.99
N GLY A 384 8.47 -15.85 28.70
CA GLY A 384 8.32 -16.94 29.66
C GLY A 384 7.27 -17.96 29.22
N ARG A 385 7.43 -19.23 29.61
CA ARG A 385 6.43 -20.28 29.31
C ARG A 385 5.15 -20.08 30.07
#